data_AF-A0A9J7LSR7-F1
#
_entry.id   AF-A0A9J7LSR7-F1
#
_cell.length_a   1.000
_cell.length_b   1.000
_cell.length_c   1.000
_cell.angle_alpha   90.00
_cell.angle_beta   90.00
_cell.angle_gamma   90.00
#
_symmetry.space_group_name_H-M   'P 1'
#
loop_
_entity.id
_entity.type
_entity.pdbx_description
1 polymer ?
#
loop_
_entity_poly.entity_id
_entity_poly.type
_entity_poly.pdbx_seq_one_letter_code
_entity_poly.pdbx_strand_id
1 'polypeptide(L)'
;MAMNVEHSTCVDLYKFADVFSVDTVLRRCVEWIDINFTKFSLREEFCSMSVNQLTEIISHDELEVKEETTVWEAVVRWVQHSREDRLHHLPSILPHIRFNLMTSGDTAAILKHPLVREDPGSSEVIRKVVQKGNPNPKPRLWMTTEMILMYNSNWNSKELFFMNPRKGKYISCLYKSEDLPRVDSMTVTSDNNVYILQSEYRKLTLFKYNHAENMWEQAGVSSSNGPEDQLYERNLHAVDGMLYYLAVNPEEVQPLLQMIKYNPHTNQWQDCSPLQLSETLYRSATVSCGSHLYFLRTEEMHCYDPSQDRWNEQTPPTTIPDVCTAVAMGTEIFCIDFDFTQTMMYDTVSDCWQELQGWTKPGNLCMKYSPSLFVMENQLHVLLEVYDTDRQSQGSSTDWTHLIYVYDRSADAWRDLKATLRDIKKYSAYGSCAPVARMYLPYLKTTENTLLLCHC
;
A
#
# COMPACT_ATOMS: atom_id res chain seq x y z
N MET A 1 32.69 -15.74 32.12
CA MET A 1 31.67 -16.76 31.78
C MET A 1 31.71 -16.95 30.28
N ALA A 2 32.07 -18.15 29.80
CA ALA A 2 31.97 -18.50 28.39
C ALA A 2 30.54 -18.99 28.14
N MET A 3 29.77 -18.30 27.30
CA MET A 3 28.50 -18.82 26.80
C MET A 3 28.79 -19.92 25.78
N ASN A 4 28.30 -21.13 26.02
CA ASN A 4 28.27 -22.20 25.03
C ASN A 4 27.27 -21.80 23.92
N VAL A 5 27.80 -21.30 22.81
CA VAL A 5 27.03 -20.84 21.64
C VAL A 5 26.28 -22.00 20.94
N GLU A 6 26.62 -23.25 21.24
CA GLU A 6 26.03 -24.44 20.60
C GLU A 6 24.54 -24.68 20.98
N HIS A 7 24.03 -24.05 22.05
CA HIS A 7 22.64 -24.20 22.51
C HIS A 7 21.90 -22.88 22.81
N SER A 8 22.45 -21.72 22.42
CA SER A 8 21.84 -20.43 22.76
C SER A 8 20.47 -20.24 22.13
N THR A 9 19.44 -19.96 22.93
CA THR A 9 18.14 -19.54 22.41
C THR A 9 18.23 -18.09 21.90
N CYS A 10 17.31 -17.67 21.02
CA CYS A 10 17.24 -16.29 20.56
C CYS A 10 17.15 -15.28 21.72
N VAL A 11 16.57 -15.67 22.85
CA VAL A 11 16.46 -14.84 24.06
C VAL A 11 17.79 -14.69 24.78
N ASP A 12 18.59 -15.75 24.85
CA ASP A 12 19.92 -15.67 25.46
C ASP A 12 20.82 -14.75 24.65
N LEU A 13 20.74 -14.84 23.32
CA LEU A 13 21.45 -13.98 22.40
C LEU A 13 20.94 -12.53 22.46
N TYR A 14 19.62 -12.34 22.57
CA TYR A 14 19.00 -11.02 22.80
C TYR A 14 19.50 -10.39 24.11
N LYS A 15 19.43 -11.12 25.23
CA LYS A 15 19.89 -10.64 26.54
C LYS A 15 21.37 -10.32 26.54
N PHE A 16 22.16 -11.16 25.87
CA PHE A 16 23.58 -10.89 25.67
C PHE A 16 23.79 -9.60 24.87
N ALA A 17 23.13 -9.45 23.72
CA ALA A 17 23.28 -8.28 22.86
C ALA A 17 22.81 -6.98 23.53
N ASP A 18 21.74 -7.05 24.33
CA ASP A 18 21.22 -5.94 25.15
C ASP A 18 22.25 -5.50 26.21
N VAL A 19 22.78 -6.45 26.99
CA VAL A 19 23.77 -6.17 28.05
C VAL A 19 25.11 -5.65 27.50
N PHE A 20 25.55 -6.15 26.34
CA PHE A 20 26.83 -5.77 25.75
C PHE A 20 26.70 -4.70 24.64
N SER A 21 25.49 -4.16 24.43
CA SER A 21 25.18 -3.14 23.42
C SER A 21 25.67 -3.51 22.02
N VAL A 22 25.39 -4.75 21.59
CA VAL A 22 25.73 -5.25 20.25
C VAL A 22 24.55 -5.04 19.31
N ASP A 23 24.40 -3.82 18.80
CA ASP A 23 23.22 -3.36 18.06
C ASP A 23 22.85 -4.23 16.86
N THR A 24 23.85 -4.73 16.14
CA THR A 24 23.62 -5.58 14.95
C THR A 24 22.97 -6.91 15.30
N VAL A 25 23.37 -7.52 16.42
CA VAL A 25 22.80 -8.78 16.92
C VAL A 25 21.44 -8.52 17.57
N LEU A 26 21.32 -7.44 18.35
CA LEU A 26 20.07 -7.04 18.99
C LEU A 26 18.98 -6.85 17.93
N ARG A 27 19.25 -6.09 16.86
CA ARG A 27 18.30 -5.88 15.75
C ARG A 27 17.85 -7.19 15.12
N ARG A 28 18.78 -8.12 14.86
CA ARG A 28 18.44 -9.43 14.28
C ARG A 28 17.59 -10.28 15.21
N CYS A 29 17.85 -10.24 16.52
CA CYS A 29 17.04 -10.92 17.52
C CYS A 29 15.64 -10.31 17.61
N VAL A 30 15.53 -8.98 17.60
CA VAL A 30 14.25 -8.26 17.58
C VAL A 30 13.43 -8.62 16.36
N GLU A 31 14.02 -8.54 15.15
CA GLU A 31 13.37 -8.93 13.90
C GLU A 31 12.81 -10.37 13.99
N TRP A 32 13.58 -11.30 14.55
CA TRP A 32 13.14 -12.68 14.73
C TRP A 32 11.98 -12.80 15.72
N ILE A 33 12.05 -12.09 16.85
CA ILE A 33 11.02 -12.05 17.89
C ILE A 33 9.73 -11.45 17.32
N ASP A 34 9.81 -10.35 16.58
CA ASP A 34 8.67 -9.66 15.99
C ASP A 34 7.91 -10.59 15.05
N ILE A 35 8.61 -11.26 14.13
CA ILE A 35 8.03 -12.24 13.18
C ILE A 35 7.46 -13.47 13.90
N ASN A 36 8.10 -13.94 14.98
CA ASN A 36 7.68 -15.18 15.65
C ASN A 36 6.88 -14.95 16.93
N PHE A 37 6.41 -13.73 17.19
CA PHE A 37 5.91 -13.33 18.51
C PHE A 37 4.81 -14.25 19.04
N THR A 38 3.83 -14.60 18.20
CA THR A 38 2.73 -15.49 18.58
C THR A 38 3.21 -16.86 19.07
N LYS A 39 4.28 -17.42 18.47
CA LYS A 39 4.87 -18.70 18.92
C LYS A 39 5.83 -18.50 20.08
N PHE A 40 6.54 -17.36 20.09
CA PHE A 40 7.54 -17.02 21.07
C PHE A 40 6.91 -16.72 22.45
N SER A 41 5.79 -16.01 22.48
CA SER A 41 5.05 -15.66 23.71
C SER A 41 4.57 -16.88 24.50
N LEU A 42 4.43 -18.03 23.84
CA LEU A 42 4.03 -19.29 24.46
C LEU A 42 5.20 -20.04 25.12
N ARG A 43 6.45 -19.68 24.84
CA ARG A 43 7.61 -20.39 25.38
C ARG A 43 8.01 -19.90 26.77
N GLU A 44 8.81 -20.67 27.49
CA GLU A 44 9.26 -20.31 28.84
C GLU A 44 10.30 -19.17 28.82
N GLU A 45 11.08 -19.07 27.74
CA GLU A 45 12.09 -18.04 27.58
C GLU A 45 11.48 -16.64 27.56
N PHE A 46 10.27 -16.49 27.01
CA PHE A 46 9.50 -15.24 27.08
C PHE A 46 9.18 -14.84 28.53
N CYS A 47 8.80 -15.81 29.38
CA CYS A 47 8.54 -15.55 30.80
C CYS A 47 9.81 -15.15 31.57
N SER A 48 10.99 -15.46 31.05
CA SER A 48 12.29 -15.10 31.63
C SER A 48 12.74 -13.66 31.32
N MET A 49 11.95 -12.90 30.55
CA MET A 49 12.27 -11.52 30.17
C MET A 49 12.02 -10.53 31.31
N SER A 50 12.80 -9.45 31.36
CA SER A 50 12.56 -8.34 32.29
C SER A 50 11.38 -7.47 31.82
N VAL A 51 10.86 -6.63 32.73
CA VAL A 51 9.78 -5.68 32.40
C VAL A 51 10.15 -4.73 31.26
N ASN A 52 11.40 -4.24 31.24
CA ASN A 52 11.85 -3.30 30.21
C ASN A 52 11.88 -3.97 28.84
N GLN A 53 12.45 -5.17 28.77
CA GLN A 53 12.56 -5.92 27.51
C GLN A 53 11.19 -6.34 26.97
N LEU A 54 10.27 -6.76 27.86
CA LEU A 54 8.89 -7.05 27.46
C LEU A 54 8.22 -5.80 26.90
N THR A 55 8.28 -4.69 27.64
CA THR A 55 7.65 -3.42 27.26
C THR A 55 8.17 -2.90 25.93
N GLU A 56 9.48 -3.01 25.70
CA GLU A 56 10.12 -2.67 24.43
C GLU A 56 9.52 -3.51 23.29
N ILE A 57 9.56 -4.84 23.38
CA ILE A 57 9.02 -5.74 22.35
C ILE A 57 7.56 -5.44 22.06
N ILE A 58 6.69 -5.39 23.07
CA ILE A 58 5.25 -5.17 22.85
C ILE A 58 4.93 -3.79 22.28
N SER A 59 5.86 -2.84 22.36
CA SER A 59 5.70 -1.50 21.77
C SER A 59 5.95 -1.46 20.26
N HIS A 60 6.59 -2.49 19.68
CA HIS A 60 6.94 -2.49 18.26
C HIS A 60 5.70 -2.54 17.33
N ASP A 61 5.68 -1.67 16.32
CA ASP A 61 4.67 -1.67 15.24
C ASP A 61 4.76 -2.95 14.36
N GLU A 62 5.94 -3.55 14.28
CA GLU A 62 6.30 -4.67 13.39
C GLU A 62 5.97 -6.05 13.97
N LEU A 63 5.38 -6.12 15.16
CA LEU A 63 4.99 -7.37 15.82
C LEU A 63 3.98 -8.18 14.99
N GLU A 64 4.31 -9.44 14.69
CA GLU A 64 3.46 -10.38 13.95
C GLU A 64 2.36 -10.96 14.86
N VAL A 65 1.28 -10.18 14.97
CA VAL A 65 0.03 -10.56 15.61
C VAL A 65 -1.15 -10.25 14.71
N LYS A 66 -2.17 -11.11 14.79
CA LYS A 66 -3.44 -10.91 14.05
C LYS A 66 -4.37 -9.95 14.77
N GLU A 67 -4.26 -9.87 16.09
CA GLU A 67 -5.12 -9.10 16.98
C GLU A 67 -4.36 -8.71 18.26
N GLU A 68 -4.71 -7.57 18.86
CA GLU A 68 -4.05 -7.10 20.09
C GLU A 68 -4.39 -7.98 21.30
N THR A 69 -5.47 -8.76 21.25
CA THR A 69 -5.83 -9.75 22.29
C THR A 69 -4.71 -10.76 22.49
N THR A 70 -3.98 -11.15 21.44
CA THR A 70 -2.78 -12.01 21.55
C THR A 70 -1.66 -11.36 22.37
N VAL A 71 -1.46 -10.04 22.22
CA VAL A 71 -0.46 -9.29 23.00
C VAL A 71 -0.89 -9.20 24.46
N TRP A 72 -2.17 -8.95 24.71
CA TRP A 72 -2.75 -8.97 26.05
C TRP A 72 -2.55 -10.33 26.73
N GLU A 73 -2.87 -11.43 26.06
CA GLU A 73 -2.70 -12.79 26.59
C GLU A 73 -1.23 -13.11 26.90
N ALA A 74 -0.29 -12.66 26.06
CA ALA A 74 1.14 -12.78 26.31
C ALA A 74 1.54 -12.04 27.61
N VAL A 75 1.08 -10.80 27.79
CA VAL A 75 1.35 -10.02 29.02
C VAL A 75 0.75 -10.71 30.25
N VAL A 76 -0.48 -11.22 30.16
CA VAL A 76 -1.11 -11.99 31.24
C VAL A 76 -0.27 -13.19 31.64
N ARG A 77 0.21 -13.97 30.67
CA ARG A 77 1.10 -15.13 30.91
C ARG A 77 2.41 -14.71 31.60
N TRP A 78 3.01 -13.61 31.14
CA TRP A 78 4.25 -13.09 31.73
C TRP A 78 4.05 -12.64 33.19
N VAL A 79 2.96 -11.94 33.49
CA VAL A 79 2.64 -11.53 34.88
C VAL A 79 2.33 -12.74 35.75
N GLN A 80 1.56 -13.71 35.26
CA GLN A 80 1.20 -14.91 36.02
C GLN A 80 2.42 -15.77 36.40
N HIS A 81 3.49 -15.75 35.60
CA HIS A 81 4.71 -16.53 35.88
C HIS A 81 5.42 -16.10 37.17
N SER A 82 5.46 -14.81 37.50
CA SER A 82 5.88 -14.32 38.82
C SER A 82 4.92 -13.22 39.28
N ARG A 83 3.75 -13.65 39.74
CA ARG A 83 2.65 -12.74 40.07
C ARG A 83 3.00 -11.74 41.17
N GLU A 84 3.70 -12.18 42.21
CA GLU A 84 4.04 -11.34 43.37
C GLU A 84 4.97 -10.18 42.96
N ASP A 85 5.96 -10.46 42.10
CA ASP A 85 6.93 -9.45 41.67
C ASP A 85 6.47 -8.64 40.47
N ARG A 86 5.51 -9.11 39.68
CA ARG A 86 5.19 -8.49 38.37
C ARG A 86 3.87 -7.74 38.34
N LEU A 87 2.95 -8.02 39.27
CA LEU A 87 1.63 -7.39 39.27
C LEU A 87 1.73 -5.85 39.32
N HIS A 88 2.65 -5.31 40.11
CA HIS A 88 2.84 -3.87 40.25
C HIS A 88 3.40 -3.18 38.99
N HIS A 89 4.00 -3.94 38.06
CA HIS A 89 4.46 -3.42 36.77
C HIS A 89 3.35 -3.33 35.73
N LEU A 90 2.22 -4.03 35.91
CA LEU A 90 1.13 -4.10 34.95
C LEU A 90 0.65 -2.71 34.48
N PRO A 91 0.43 -1.70 35.35
CA PRO A 91 0.06 -0.34 34.93
C PRO A 91 1.03 0.33 33.95
N SER A 92 2.33 0.00 34.02
CA SER A 92 3.35 0.55 33.13
C SER A 92 3.42 -0.15 31.78
N ILE A 93 2.97 -1.40 31.69
CA ILE A 93 2.98 -2.22 30.48
C ILE A 93 1.72 -1.97 29.63
N LEU A 94 0.57 -1.81 30.28
CA LEU A 94 -0.74 -1.61 29.64
C LEU A 94 -0.78 -0.51 28.56
N PRO A 95 -0.11 0.66 28.71
CA PRO A 95 -0.12 1.70 27.69
C PRO A 95 0.47 1.27 26.33
N HIS A 96 1.26 0.19 26.28
CA HIS A 96 1.88 -0.32 25.07
C HIS A 96 0.99 -1.33 24.31
N ILE A 97 -0.16 -1.69 24.87
CA ILE A 97 -1.18 -2.50 24.22
C ILE A 97 -2.20 -1.57 23.55
N ARG A 98 -2.50 -1.78 22.27
CA ARG A 98 -3.42 -0.91 21.53
C ARG A 98 -4.88 -1.32 21.79
N PHE A 99 -5.37 -1.11 23.02
CA PHE A 99 -6.75 -1.44 23.42
C PHE A 99 -7.82 -0.82 22.51
N ASN A 100 -7.52 0.31 21.86
CA ASN A 100 -8.43 0.98 20.92
C ASN A 100 -8.69 0.20 19.62
N LEU A 101 -7.87 -0.83 19.34
CA LEU A 101 -8.04 -1.73 18.19
C LEU A 101 -8.80 -3.02 18.53
N MET A 102 -9.12 -3.24 19.81
CA MET A 102 -9.89 -4.39 20.26
C MET A 102 -11.40 -4.12 20.16
N THR A 103 -12.20 -5.18 20.17
CA THR A 103 -13.65 -5.00 20.24
C THR A 103 -14.07 -4.48 21.63
N SER A 104 -15.26 -3.87 21.70
CA SER A 104 -15.85 -3.45 22.98
C SER A 104 -16.10 -4.64 23.91
N GLY A 105 -16.40 -5.82 23.34
CA GLY A 105 -16.56 -7.08 24.07
C GLY A 105 -15.25 -7.54 24.71
N ASP A 106 -14.15 -7.56 23.94
CA ASP A 106 -12.84 -7.97 24.44
C ASP A 106 -12.34 -7.03 25.53
N THR A 107 -12.47 -5.71 25.30
CA THR A 107 -12.09 -4.70 26.30
C THR A 107 -12.89 -4.86 27.59
N ALA A 108 -14.19 -5.16 27.50
CA ALA A 108 -15.03 -5.42 28.67
C ALA A 108 -14.65 -6.72 29.39
N ALA A 109 -14.21 -7.76 28.67
CA ALA A 109 -13.70 -8.99 29.26
C ALA A 109 -12.37 -8.75 29.99
N ILE A 110 -11.46 -7.97 29.40
CA ILE A 110 -10.16 -7.59 29.99
C ILE A 110 -10.36 -6.79 31.28
N LEU A 111 -11.27 -5.81 31.30
CA LEU A 111 -11.59 -5.04 32.51
C LEU A 111 -12.17 -5.90 33.64
N LYS A 112 -12.73 -7.07 33.34
CA LYS A 112 -13.24 -8.03 34.33
C LYS A 112 -12.17 -9.03 34.78
N HIS A 113 -11.02 -9.09 34.11
CA HIS A 113 -9.96 -10.06 34.38
C HIS A 113 -9.40 -9.90 35.81
N PRO A 114 -9.14 -10.99 36.56
CA PRO A 114 -8.68 -10.91 37.95
C PRO A 114 -7.47 -9.99 38.17
N LEU A 115 -6.45 -10.09 37.32
CA LEU A 115 -5.24 -9.26 37.40
C LEU A 115 -5.53 -7.75 37.31
N VAL A 116 -6.54 -7.36 36.52
CA VAL A 116 -6.92 -5.95 36.31
C VAL A 116 -7.81 -5.44 37.43
N ARG A 117 -8.59 -6.32 38.07
CA ARG A 117 -9.45 -5.97 39.21
C ARG A 117 -8.68 -5.87 40.52
N GLU A 118 -7.62 -6.66 40.66
CA GLU A 118 -6.77 -6.69 41.85
C GLU A 118 -5.87 -5.47 41.97
N ASP A 119 -5.46 -4.89 40.83
CA ASP A 119 -4.72 -3.63 40.79
C ASP A 119 -5.63 -2.47 40.31
N PRO A 120 -6.06 -1.57 41.22
CA PRO A 120 -6.95 -0.46 40.86
C PRO A 120 -6.36 0.49 39.79
N GLY A 121 -5.03 0.60 39.72
CA GLY A 121 -4.33 1.44 38.75
C GLY A 121 -4.50 0.96 37.31
N SER A 122 -4.48 -0.36 37.10
CA SER A 122 -4.57 -1.01 35.79
C SER A 122 -5.91 -0.75 35.09
N SER A 123 -7.01 -0.82 35.83
CA SER A 123 -8.35 -0.51 35.31
C SER A 123 -8.46 0.95 34.84
N GLU A 124 -7.87 1.88 35.58
CA GLU A 124 -7.87 3.30 35.24
C GLU A 124 -6.97 3.59 34.03
N VAL A 125 -5.82 2.91 33.91
CA VAL A 125 -4.95 3.03 32.73
C VAL A 125 -5.67 2.56 31.47
N ILE A 126 -6.31 1.39 31.48
CA ILE A 126 -7.05 0.87 30.31
C ILE A 126 -8.17 1.85 29.94
N ARG A 127 -8.96 2.31 30.92
CA ARG A 127 -10.01 3.30 30.67
C ARG A 127 -9.44 4.60 30.10
N LYS A 128 -8.30 5.07 30.59
CA LYS A 128 -7.62 6.25 30.05
C LYS A 128 -7.12 6.01 28.63
N VAL A 129 -6.55 4.86 28.30
CA VAL A 129 -6.10 4.54 26.93
C VAL A 129 -7.28 4.54 25.97
N VAL A 130 -8.42 3.97 26.39
CA VAL A 130 -9.67 3.93 25.63
C VAL A 130 -10.35 5.30 25.52
N GLN A 131 -10.40 6.07 26.62
CA GLN A 131 -11.08 7.37 26.68
C GLN A 131 -10.24 8.53 26.15
N LYS A 132 -8.92 8.53 26.37
CA LYS A 132 -8.02 9.52 25.75
C LYS A 132 -7.95 9.37 24.24
N GLY A 133 -8.49 8.26 23.70
CA GLY A 133 -8.75 8.07 22.28
C GLY A 133 -7.65 8.65 21.44
N ASN A 134 -6.55 7.92 21.25
CA ASN A 134 -5.70 8.25 20.11
C ASN A 134 -6.66 8.22 18.90
N PRO A 135 -6.97 9.36 18.25
CA PRO A 135 -8.09 9.44 17.32
C PRO A 135 -7.92 8.39 16.20
N ASN A 136 -6.65 8.13 15.86
CA ASN A 136 -6.23 7.18 14.84
C ASN A 136 -5.19 6.22 15.42
N PRO A 137 -5.59 5.15 16.16
CA PRO A 137 -4.62 4.17 16.63
C PRO A 137 -4.03 3.43 15.43
N LYS A 138 -2.72 3.59 15.22
CA LYS A 138 -2.00 2.93 14.12
C LYS A 138 -1.98 1.41 14.36
N PRO A 139 -2.60 0.58 13.49
CA PRO A 139 -2.55 -0.87 13.61
C PRO A 139 -1.13 -1.41 13.44
N ARG A 140 -0.85 -2.59 14.02
CA ARG A 140 0.43 -3.29 13.77
C ARG A 140 0.53 -3.60 12.28
N LEU A 141 1.75 -3.65 11.73
CA LEU A 141 1.95 -3.91 10.31
C LEU A 141 1.25 -5.19 9.84
N TRP A 142 1.27 -6.23 10.68
CA TRP A 142 0.69 -7.54 10.40
C TRP A 142 -0.83 -7.64 10.58
N MET A 143 -1.47 -6.59 11.13
CA MET A 143 -2.92 -6.47 11.17
C MET A 143 -3.49 -5.90 9.85
N THR A 144 -2.65 -5.35 9.00
CA THR A 144 -3.04 -4.73 7.73
C THR A 144 -2.96 -5.70 6.57
N THR A 145 -3.75 -5.45 5.52
CA THR A 145 -3.74 -6.22 4.27
C THR A 145 -3.47 -5.27 3.11
N GLU A 146 -2.55 -5.64 2.22
CA GLU A 146 -2.38 -4.93 0.94
C GLU A 146 -3.64 -5.07 0.09
N MET A 147 -4.17 -3.94 -0.34
CA MET A 147 -5.36 -3.83 -1.16
C MET A 147 -5.04 -2.90 -2.33
N ILE A 148 -5.49 -3.26 -3.53
CA ILE A 148 -5.53 -2.37 -4.69
C ILE A 148 -6.71 -1.43 -4.49
N LEU A 149 -6.50 -0.14 -4.78
CA LEU A 149 -7.51 0.88 -4.68
C LEU A 149 -8.00 1.22 -6.09
N MET A 150 -9.30 1.03 -6.31
CA MET A 150 -9.97 1.34 -7.56
C MET A 150 -11.10 2.32 -7.29
N TYR A 151 -11.44 3.14 -8.27
CA TYR A 151 -12.56 4.04 -8.19
C TYR A 151 -13.59 3.70 -9.26
N ASN A 152 -14.81 4.16 -9.07
CA ASN A 152 -15.89 3.87 -9.98
C ASN A 152 -15.75 4.72 -11.26
N SER A 153 -15.82 4.05 -12.42
CA SER A 153 -15.81 4.65 -13.77
C SER A 153 -16.89 5.73 -13.96
N ASN A 154 -17.99 5.66 -13.20
CA ASN A 154 -18.92 6.76 -13.09
C ASN A 154 -18.32 7.84 -12.17
N TRP A 155 -17.85 8.93 -12.77
CA TRP A 155 -17.29 10.11 -12.09
C TRP A 155 -18.19 10.75 -11.01
N ASN A 156 -19.51 10.52 -11.04
CA ASN A 156 -20.43 10.97 -9.99
C ASN A 156 -20.59 9.96 -8.84
N SER A 157 -20.08 8.74 -9.00
CA SER A 157 -20.14 7.73 -7.96
C SER A 157 -19.21 8.09 -6.82
N LYS A 158 -19.67 7.86 -5.59
CA LYS A 158 -18.94 8.14 -4.36
C LYS A 158 -18.42 6.87 -3.73
N GLU A 159 -17.93 5.99 -4.59
CA GLU A 159 -17.60 4.63 -4.24
C GLU A 159 -16.15 4.33 -4.59
N LEU A 160 -15.40 3.84 -3.60
CA LEU A 160 -14.08 3.25 -3.80
C LEU A 160 -14.16 1.75 -3.55
N PHE A 161 -13.43 1.01 -4.37
CA PHE A 161 -13.34 -0.43 -4.30
C PHE A 161 -11.93 -0.85 -3.93
N PHE A 162 -11.83 -1.67 -2.90
CA PHE A 162 -10.60 -2.20 -2.36
C PHE A 162 -10.57 -3.69 -2.61
N MET A 163 -9.49 -4.20 -3.21
CA MET A 163 -9.37 -5.65 -3.43
C MET A 163 -7.98 -6.22 -3.14
N ASN A 164 -7.97 -7.42 -2.60
CA ASN A 164 -6.83 -8.32 -2.60
C ASN A 164 -7.27 -9.61 -3.32
N PRO A 165 -6.91 -9.78 -4.61
CA PRO A 165 -7.36 -10.91 -5.40
C PRO A 165 -6.75 -12.24 -4.94
N ARG A 166 -5.58 -12.22 -4.32
CA ARG A 166 -4.89 -13.42 -3.81
C ARG A 166 -5.56 -13.99 -2.56
N LYS A 167 -6.06 -13.10 -1.69
CA LYS A 167 -6.77 -13.44 -0.45
C LYS A 167 -8.29 -13.53 -0.64
N GLY A 168 -8.79 -13.27 -1.85
CA GLY A 168 -10.23 -13.24 -2.14
C GLY A 168 -10.99 -12.20 -1.31
N LYS A 169 -10.36 -11.06 -0.99
CA LYS A 169 -10.96 -9.98 -0.22
C LYS A 169 -11.37 -8.85 -1.15
N TYR A 170 -12.65 -8.48 -1.09
CA TYR A 170 -13.25 -7.47 -1.96
C TYR A 170 -14.18 -6.61 -1.10
N ILE A 171 -13.91 -5.32 -1.01
CA ILE A 171 -14.63 -4.40 -0.13
C ILE A 171 -14.97 -3.15 -0.93
N SER A 172 -16.25 -2.79 -0.96
CA SER A 172 -16.70 -1.50 -1.48
C SER A 172 -17.03 -0.56 -0.31
N CYS A 173 -16.56 0.68 -0.41
CA CYS A 173 -16.89 1.75 0.51
C CYS A 173 -17.64 2.85 -0.22
N LEU A 174 -18.85 3.16 0.24
CA LEU A 174 -19.63 4.30 -0.21
C LEU A 174 -19.44 5.47 0.74
N TYR A 175 -19.04 6.60 0.19
CA TYR A 175 -18.81 7.86 0.88
C TYR A 175 -19.99 8.81 0.63
N LYS A 176 -20.17 9.80 1.51
CA LYS A 176 -21.12 10.88 1.23
C LYS A 176 -20.56 11.75 0.09
N SER A 177 -21.45 12.49 -0.58
CA SER A 177 -21.07 13.31 -1.74
C SER A 177 -19.99 14.35 -1.43
N GLU A 178 -19.95 14.83 -0.20
CA GLU A 178 -19.01 15.83 0.30
C GLU A 178 -17.67 15.21 0.74
N ASP A 179 -17.65 13.89 1.01
CA ASP A 179 -16.53 13.20 1.66
C ASP A 179 -15.57 12.54 0.66
N LEU A 180 -16.01 12.21 -0.56
CA LEU A 180 -15.13 11.67 -1.62
C LEU A 180 -14.95 12.70 -2.75
N PRO A 181 -13.72 13.20 -2.98
CA PRO A 181 -13.44 14.09 -4.08
C PRO A 181 -13.55 13.38 -5.44
N ARG A 182 -13.60 14.15 -6.53
CA ARG A 182 -13.39 13.60 -7.87
C ARG A 182 -11.94 13.12 -7.98
N VAL A 183 -11.75 11.89 -8.44
CA VAL A 183 -10.42 11.27 -8.56
C VAL A 183 -9.88 11.53 -9.97
N ASP A 184 -8.87 12.40 -10.08
CA ASP A 184 -8.09 12.54 -11.32
C ASP A 184 -6.88 11.61 -11.33
N SER A 185 -6.23 11.44 -10.18
CA SER A 185 -5.13 10.50 -9.98
C SER A 185 -5.01 10.14 -8.50
N MET A 186 -4.39 9.00 -8.20
CA MET A 186 -4.21 8.49 -6.83
C MET A 186 -2.82 7.88 -6.69
N THR A 187 -2.16 8.15 -5.56
CA THR A 187 -0.84 7.58 -5.24
C THR A 187 -0.78 7.14 -3.79
N VAL A 188 0.18 6.27 -3.51
CA VAL A 188 0.50 5.80 -2.14
C VAL A 188 1.97 6.09 -1.88
N THR A 189 2.27 6.69 -0.74
CA THR A 189 3.65 6.95 -0.30
C THR A 189 4.25 5.69 0.33
N SER A 190 5.58 5.67 0.49
CA SER A 190 6.29 4.58 1.15
C SER A 190 5.89 4.36 2.62
N ASP A 191 5.41 5.41 3.30
CA ASP A 191 4.84 5.35 4.64
C ASP A 191 3.31 5.11 4.66
N ASN A 192 2.76 4.60 3.56
CA ASN A 192 1.38 4.14 3.42
C ASN A 192 0.31 5.26 3.59
N ASN A 193 0.66 6.51 3.29
CA ASN A 193 -0.35 7.56 3.13
C ASN A 193 -0.93 7.49 1.71
N VAL A 194 -2.25 7.48 1.63
CA VAL A 194 -2.96 7.48 0.35
C VAL A 194 -3.39 8.91 0.03
N TYR A 195 -3.09 9.36 -1.19
CA TYR A 195 -3.47 10.68 -1.68
C TYR A 195 -4.29 10.59 -2.96
N ILE A 196 -5.35 11.38 -3.03
CA ILE A 196 -6.10 11.65 -4.26
C ILE A 196 -5.79 13.08 -4.70
N LEU A 197 -5.58 13.25 -5.99
CA LEU A 197 -5.56 14.54 -6.65
C LEU A 197 -6.91 14.81 -7.31
N GLN A 198 -7.42 16.02 -7.08
CA GLN A 198 -8.53 16.61 -7.81
C GLN A 198 -8.05 17.87 -8.53
N SER A 199 -8.44 18.02 -9.78
CA SER A 199 -8.18 19.18 -10.62
C SER A 199 -9.52 19.78 -11.06
N GLU A 200 -9.83 20.98 -10.56
CA GLU A 200 -11.10 21.66 -10.83
C GLU A 200 -10.83 23.13 -11.20
N TYR A 201 -11.28 23.57 -12.38
CA TYR A 201 -11.04 24.93 -12.90
C TYR A 201 -9.57 25.40 -12.74
N ARG A 202 -8.63 24.52 -13.08
CA ARG A 202 -7.16 24.70 -12.92
C ARG A 202 -6.66 24.67 -11.47
N LYS A 203 -7.51 24.59 -10.47
CA LYS A 203 -7.08 24.45 -9.09
C LYS A 203 -6.76 22.99 -8.79
N LEU A 204 -5.55 22.71 -8.32
CA LEU A 204 -5.17 21.38 -7.84
C LEU A 204 -5.46 21.30 -6.34
N THR A 205 -6.18 20.27 -5.93
CA THR A 205 -6.49 19.98 -4.54
C THR A 205 -6.08 18.55 -4.23
N LEU A 206 -5.26 18.39 -3.19
CA LEU A 206 -4.85 17.10 -2.67
C LEU A 206 -5.72 16.73 -1.48
N PHE A 207 -6.17 15.47 -1.46
CA PHE A 207 -6.88 14.87 -0.36
C PHE A 207 -6.07 13.71 0.18
N LYS A 208 -5.89 13.67 1.50
CA LYS A 208 -5.24 12.58 2.22
C LYS A 208 -6.30 11.69 2.84
N TYR A 209 -6.10 10.38 2.72
CA TYR A 209 -6.98 9.41 3.37
C TYR A 209 -6.64 9.27 4.85
N ASN A 210 -7.65 9.44 5.71
CA ASN A 210 -7.59 9.09 7.12
C ASN A 210 -7.99 7.62 7.29
N HIS A 211 -6.98 6.78 7.53
CA HIS A 211 -7.15 5.33 7.66
C HIS A 211 -8.10 4.91 8.77
N ALA A 212 -8.10 5.59 9.91
CA ALA A 212 -8.88 5.17 11.08
C ALA A 212 -10.35 5.56 10.99
N GLU A 213 -10.61 6.75 10.42
CA GLU A 213 -11.98 7.25 10.30
C GLU A 213 -12.66 6.82 8.99
N ASN A 214 -11.88 6.31 8.03
CA ASN A 214 -12.31 6.04 6.66
C ASN A 214 -12.94 7.28 6.03
N MET A 215 -12.18 8.38 6.02
CA MET A 215 -12.59 9.68 5.50
C MET A 215 -11.45 10.31 4.69
N TRP A 216 -11.79 11.24 3.80
CA TRP A 216 -10.81 12.03 3.06
C TRP A 216 -10.73 13.44 3.63
N GLU A 217 -9.51 13.91 3.84
CA GLU A 217 -9.23 15.22 4.39
C GLU A 217 -8.45 16.04 3.37
N GLN A 218 -8.82 17.31 3.18
CA GLN A 218 -8.07 18.19 2.30
C GLN A 218 -6.67 18.45 2.88
N ALA A 219 -5.64 18.03 2.15
CA ALA A 219 -4.24 18.15 2.55
C ALA A 219 -3.61 19.47 2.07
N GLY A 220 -3.84 19.83 0.80
CA GLY A 220 -3.19 20.98 0.19
C GLY A 220 -3.91 21.46 -1.05
N VAL A 221 -3.74 22.74 -1.36
CA VAL A 221 -4.37 23.39 -2.52
C VAL A 221 -3.32 24.22 -3.24
N SER A 222 -3.23 24.09 -4.57
CA SER A 222 -2.25 24.84 -5.35
C SER A 222 -2.58 26.33 -5.32
N SER A 223 -1.54 27.16 -5.17
CA SER A 223 -1.65 28.61 -5.25
C SER A 223 -1.67 29.09 -6.70
N SER A 224 -1.04 28.33 -7.60
CA SER A 224 -1.03 28.52 -9.05
C SER A 224 -2.16 27.74 -9.71
N ASN A 225 -2.64 28.28 -10.84
CA ASN A 225 -3.47 27.54 -11.77
C ASN A 225 -2.60 26.44 -12.40
N GLY A 226 -3.04 25.20 -12.33
CA GLY A 226 -2.54 24.10 -13.15
C GLY A 226 -2.77 24.35 -14.64
N PRO A 227 -2.27 23.43 -15.50
CA PRO A 227 -2.26 23.57 -16.95
C PRO A 227 -3.63 23.92 -17.54
N GLU A 228 -3.65 24.73 -18.61
CA GLU A 228 -4.87 25.25 -19.25
C GLU A 228 -5.61 24.22 -20.12
N ASP A 229 -5.92 22.98 -19.70
CA ASP A 229 -6.86 22.19 -20.53
C ASP A 229 -7.52 20.98 -19.87
N GLN A 230 -8.64 20.54 -20.44
CA GLN A 230 -9.35 19.31 -20.04
C GLN A 230 -8.68 18.03 -20.59
N LEU A 231 -7.73 18.16 -21.51
CA LEU A 231 -7.18 17.07 -22.32
C LEU A 231 -5.85 16.51 -21.80
N TYR A 232 -5.34 16.99 -20.67
CA TYR A 232 -4.06 16.54 -20.12
C TYR A 232 -4.13 15.11 -19.58
N GLU A 233 -3.17 14.27 -19.99
CA GLU A 233 -2.79 13.08 -19.23
C GLU A 233 -2.20 13.55 -17.89
N ARG A 234 -2.79 13.07 -16.78
CA ARG A 234 -2.48 13.55 -15.43
C ARG A 234 -2.09 12.38 -14.55
N ASN A 235 -0.92 12.47 -13.94
CA ASN A 235 -0.41 11.45 -13.03
C ASN A 235 0.08 12.09 -11.74
N LEU A 236 -0.16 11.40 -10.62
CA LEU A 236 0.36 11.76 -9.32
C LEU A 236 1.30 10.64 -8.87
N HIS A 237 2.51 11.00 -8.47
CA HIS A 237 3.52 10.07 -7.97
C HIS A 237 4.04 10.51 -6.62
N ALA A 238 4.40 9.54 -5.76
CA ALA A 238 5.07 9.80 -4.50
C ALA A 238 6.53 9.34 -4.57
N VAL A 239 7.46 10.23 -4.21
CA VAL A 239 8.90 9.94 -4.14
C VAL A 239 9.46 10.60 -2.89
N ASP A 240 10.11 9.81 -2.03
CA ASP A 240 10.75 10.27 -0.78
C ASP A 240 9.87 11.19 0.09
N GLY A 241 8.58 10.86 0.21
CA GLY A 241 7.61 11.61 1.01
C GLY A 241 7.12 12.92 0.37
N MET A 242 7.55 13.21 -0.86
CA MET A 242 7.08 14.32 -1.67
C MET A 242 6.10 13.81 -2.73
N LEU A 243 5.13 14.65 -3.11
CA LEU A 243 4.15 14.32 -4.16
C LEU A 243 4.46 15.11 -5.42
N TYR A 244 4.41 14.45 -6.58
CA TYR A 244 4.70 15.03 -7.89
C TYR A 244 3.48 14.89 -8.78
N TYR A 245 2.93 16.01 -9.20
CA TYR A 245 1.92 16.10 -10.22
C TYR A 245 2.57 16.28 -11.58
N LEU A 246 2.30 15.37 -12.50
CA LEU A 246 2.78 15.39 -13.87
C LEU A 246 1.59 15.59 -14.79
N ALA A 247 1.71 16.53 -15.72
CA ALA A 247 0.69 16.82 -16.71
C ALA A 247 1.30 17.00 -18.09
N VAL A 248 0.73 16.32 -19.08
CA VAL A 248 1.11 16.52 -20.48
C VAL A 248 -0.11 16.56 -21.40
N ASN A 249 -0.10 17.47 -22.38
CA ASN A 249 -1.16 17.58 -23.38
C ASN A 249 -0.81 16.71 -24.59
N PRO A 250 -1.52 15.60 -24.83
CA PRO A 250 -1.13 14.69 -25.90
C PRO A 250 -1.40 15.23 -27.30
N GLU A 251 -2.25 16.24 -27.44
CA GLU A 251 -2.61 16.83 -28.74
C GLU A 251 -1.55 17.81 -29.28
N GLU A 252 -0.56 18.18 -28.45
CA GLU A 252 0.54 19.05 -28.87
C GLU A 252 1.55 18.30 -29.75
N VAL A 253 2.03 18.97 -30.81
CA VAL A 253 3.03 18.41 -31.74
C VAL A 253 4.36 18.13 -31.04
N GLN A 254 4.74 18.99 -30.11
CA GLN A 254 5.91 18.86 -29.27
C GLN A 254 5.47 19.10 -27.82
N PRO A 255 4.92 18.07 -27.17
CA PRO A 255 4.28 18.24 -25.88
C PRO A 255 5.29 18.61 -24.80
N LEU A 256 4.89 19.53 -23.93
CA LEU A 256 5.65 19.90 -22.75
C LEU A 256 5.10 19.14 -21.53
N LEU A 257 5.89 18.21 -20.98
CA LEU A 257 5.57 17.58 -19.71
C LEU A 257 5.85 18.56 -18.57
N GLN A 258 4.79 19.09 -17.99
CA GLN A 258 4.84 20.01 -16.85
C GLN A 258 4.80 19.22 -15.55
N MET A 259 5.55 19.69 -14.56
CA MET A 259 5.60 19.05 -13.26
C MET A 259 5.58 20.05 -12.11
N ILE A 260 4.77 19.74 -11.10
CA ILE A 260 4.67 20.52 -9.87
C ILE A 260 4.80 19.54 -8.71
N LYS A 261 5.66 19.85 -7.75
CA LYS A 261 5.81 19.07 -6.52
C LYS A 261 5.09 19.72 -5.35
N TYR A 262 4.60 18.90 -4.44
CA TYR A 262 3.98 19.28 -3.19
C TYR A 262 4.73 18.64 -2.03
N ASN A 263 5.04 19.45 -1.02
CA ASN A 263 5.61 18.99 0.24
C ASN A 263 4.51 18.90 1.32
N PRO A 264 4.11 17.69 1.75
CA PRO A 264 3.11 17.52 2.80
C PRO A 264 3.51 18.09 4.16
N HIS A 265 4.81 18.23 4.44
CA HIS A 265 5.32 18.72 5.73
C HIS A 265 5.27 20.24 5.83
N THR A 266 5.58 20.95 4.74
CA THR A 266 5.55 22.42 4.70
C THR A 266 4.25 22.97 4.12
N ASN A 267 3.41 22.11 3.55
CA ASN A 267 2.20 22.47 2.82
C ASN A 267 2.47 23.49 1.70
N GLN A 268 3.54 23.26 0.93
CA GLN A 268 3.96 24.15 -0.15
C GLN A 268 4.01 23.42 -1.48
N TRP A 269 3.62 24.14 -2.53
CA TRP A 269 3.73 23.74 -3.92
C TRP A 269 4.92 24.44 -4.57
N GLN A 270 5.62 23.73 -5.45
CA GLN A 270 6.77 24.27 -6.16
C GLN A 270 6.80 23.71 -7.59
N ASP A 271 6.99 24.59 -8.57
CA ASP A 271 7.23 24.19 -9.95
C ASP A 271 8.55 23.43 -10.07
N CYS A 272 8.56 22.39 -10.90
CA CYS A 272 9.75 21.62 -11.22
C CYS A 272 10.16 21.87 -12.68
N SER A 273 11.39 21.51 -13.01
CA SER A 273 11.88 21.60 -14.38
C SER A 273 11.02 20.76 -15.33
N PRO A 274 10.47 21.37 -16.40
CA PRO A 274 9.65 20.65 -17.37
C PRO A 274 10.52 19.80 -18.29
N LEU A 275 9.89 18.88 -19.02
CA LEU A 275 10.54 18.05 -20.04
C LEU A 275 9.89 18.31 -21.40
N GLN A 276 10.72 18.69 -22.37
CA GLN A 276 10.29 18.87 -23.77
C GLN A 276 10.35 17.51 -24.48
N LEU A 277 9.24 17.05 -25.01
CA LEU A 277 9.15 15.75 -25.69
C LEU A 277 9.34 15.90 -27.19
N SER A 278 9.81 14.81 -27.80
CA SER A 278 10.24 14.73 -29.21
C SER A 278 9.10 14.87 -30.22
N GLU A 279 7.97 14.18 -29.99
CA GLU A 279 6.83 14.08 -30.93
C GLU A 279 5.48 13.95 -30.20
N THR A 280 4.37 14.08 -30.95
CA THR A 280 3.00 13.88 -30.45
C THR A 280 2.86 12.62 -29.61
N LEU A 281 2.13 12.72 -28.50
CA LEU A 281 1.91 11.60 -27.61
C LEU A 281 0.72 10.78 -28.08
N TYR A 282 0.96 9.49 -28.26
CA TYR A 282 -0.12 8.53 -28.44
C TYR A 282 -0.42 7.80 -27.13
N ARG A 283 0.62 7.25 -26.49
CA ARG A 283 0.58 6.65 -25.15
C ARG A 283 1.90 6.87 -24.44
N SER A 284 1.83 7.01 -23.13
CA SER A 284 2.99 7.13 -22.26
C SER A 284 2.73 6.44 -20.93
N ALA A 285 3.80 6.16 -20.21
CA ALA A 285 3.73 5.79 -18.81
C ALA A 285 4.64 6.69 -17.98
N THR A 286 4.21 6.96 -16.75
CA THR A 286 5.04 7.61 -15.74
C THR A 286 5.08 6.74 -14.50
N VAL A 287 6.23 6.63 -13.85
CA VAL A 287 6.40 5.72 -12.71
C VAL A 287 7.42 6.28 -11.71
N SER A 288 7.16 6.08 -10.43
CA SER A 288 8.15 6.30 -9.38
C SER A 288 8.94 5.02 -9.14
N CYS A 289 10.27 5.12 -9.12
CA CYS A 289 11.15 3.98 -8.83
C CYS A 289 12.34 4.46 -7.98
N GLY A 290 12.42 3.95 -6.74
CA GLY A 290 13.37 4.46 -5.76
C GLY A 290 13.16 5.96 -5.48
N SER A 291 14.25 6.73 -5.51
CA SER A 291 14.25 8.19 -5.29
C SER A 291 14.04 9.01 -6.58
N HIS A 292 13.55 8.39 -7.65
CA HIS A 292 13.45 9.02 -8.97
C HIS A 292 12.08 8.83 -9.60
N LEU A 293 11.76 9.70 -10.57
CA LEU A 293 10.60 9.57 -11.44
C LEU A 293 11.07 9.22 -12.85
N TYR A 294 10.28 8.42 -13.55
CA TYR A 294 10.55 8.03 -14.91
C TYR A 294 9.35 8.38 -15.79
N PHE A 295 9.64 8.93 -16.95
CA PHE A 295 8.73 9.05 -18.07
C PHE A 295 9.21 8.10 -19.15
N LEU A 296 8.32 7.30 -19.72
CA LEU A 296 8.68 6.36 -20.77
C LEU A 296 7.58 6.21 -21.83
N ARG A 297 8.03 6.07 -23.07
CA ARG A 297 7.27 5.63 -24.24
C ARG A 297 8.16 4.71 -25.07
N THR A 298 7.66 4.20 -26.18
CA THR A 298 8.39 3.25 -27.02
C THR A 298 9.79 3.75 -27.43
N GLU A 299 9.93 5.00 -27.85
CA GLU A 299 11.18 5.52 -28.42
C GLU A 299 11.89 6.56 -27.54
N GLU A 300 11.37 6.86 -26.36
CA GLU A 300 11.89 7.93 -25.51
C GLU A 300 11.69 7.58 -24.03
N MET A 301 12.74 7.75 -23.23
CA MET A 301 12.72 7.53 -21.79
C MET A 301 13.57 8.58 -21.08
N HIS A 302 13.03 9.12 -19.99
CA HIS A 302 13.69 10.15 -19.19
C HIS A 302 13.54 9.85 -17.71
N CYS A 303 14.60 10.08 -16.96
CA CYS A 303 14.65 9.98 -15.50
C CYS A 303 14.79 11.38 -14.90
N TYR A 304 13.85 11.76 -14.04
CA TYR A 304 13.93 12.98 -13.25
C TYR A 304 14.58 12.69 -11.90
N ASP A 305 15.61 13.47 -11.57
CA ASP A 305 16.28 13.51 -10.27
C ASP A 305 15.71 14.67 -9.43
N PRO A 306 14.89 14.37 -8.40
CA PRO A 306 14.35 15.36 -7.48
C PRO A 306 15.38 16.24 -6.76
N SER A 307 16.58 15.73 -6.54
CA SER A 307 17.64 16.44 -5.81
C SER A 307 18.29 17.54 -6.65
N GLN A 308 18.34 17.33 -7.96
CA GLN A 308 18.92 18.26 -8.93
C GLN A 308 17.87 19.08 -9.69
N ASP A 309 16.58 18.73 -9.56
CA ASP A 309 15.49 19.27 -10.37
C ASP A 309 15.80 19.18 -11.87
N ARG A 310 16.18 17.98 -12.35
CA ARG A 310 16.63 17.79 -13.73
C ARG A 310 16.20 16.45 -14.31
N TRP A 311 15.81 16.49 -15.58
CA TRP A 311 15.60 15.30 -16.42
C TRP A 311 16.89 14.86 -17.10
N ASN A 312 17.14 13.56 -17.13
CA ASN A 312 18.25 12.95 -17.84
C ASN A 312 17.70 11.85 -18.75
N GLU A 313 18.12 11.83 -20.01
CA GLU A 313 17.79 10.77 -20.96
C GLU A 313 18.26 9.41 -20.46
N GLN A 314 17.46 8.38 -20.70
CA GLN A 314 17.76 6.97 -20.43
C GLN A 314 17.57 6.15 -21.69
N THR A 315 18.05 4.91 -21.69
CA THR A 315 17.83 3.99 -22.81
C THR A 315 16.33 3.71 -22.97
N PRO A 316 15.70 4.02 -24.12
CA PRO A 316 14.30 3.71 -24.36
C PRO A 316 14.09 2.22 -24.67
N PRO A 317 12.87 1.68 -24.49
CA PRO A 317 12.61 0.26 -24.69
C PRO A 317 12.74 -0.15 -26.17
N THR A 318 12.37 0.70 -27.13
CA THR A 318 12.43 0.57 -28.61
C THR A 318 11.72 -0.63 -29.25
N THR A 319 11.62 -1.77 -28.57
CA THR A 319 11.07 -3.02 -29.10
C THR A 319 9.58 -3.17 -28.84
N ILE A 320 9.07 -2.49 -27.81
CA ILE A 320 7.68 -2.60 -27.36
C ILE A 320 6.78 -1.56 -28.03
N PRO A 321 5.72 -1.99 -28.74
CA PRO A 321 4.77 -1.04 -29.33
C PRO A 321 3.96 -0.36 -28.23
N ASP A 322 3.67 0.94 -28.39
CA ASP A 322 2.65 1.65 -27.62
C ASP A 322 2.63 1.38 -26.10
N VAL A 323 3.75 1.61 -25.41
CA VAL A 323 3.84 1.53 -23.94
C VAL A 323 2.67 2.25 -23.29
N CYS A 324 1.86 1.54 -22.50
CA CYS A 324 0.62 2.10 -21.95
C CYS A 324 0.58 2.16 -20.42
N THR A 325 1.35 1.34 -19.71
CA THR A 325 1.39 1.28 -18.25
C THR A 325 2.76 0.81 -17.80
N ALA A 326 3.19 1.27 -16.62
CA ALA A 326 4.44 0.84 -16.01
C ALA A 326 4.32 0.82 -14.48
N VAL A 327 5.04 -0.10 -13.84
CA VAL A 327 5.13 -0.20 -12.38
C VAL A 327 6.53 -0.59 -11.94
N ALA A 328 6.96 -0.07 -10.80
CA ALA A 328 8.25 -0.41 -10.20
C ALA A 328 8.12 -1.54 -9.18
N MET A 329 9.11 -2.44 -9.15
CA MET A 329 9.29 -3.46 -8.11
C MET A 329 10.76 -3.49 -7.71
N GLY A 330 11.11 -2.87 -6.58
CA GLY A 330 12.50 -2.68 -6.20
C GLY A 330 13.19 -1.66 -7.11
N THR A 331 14.28 -2.06 -7.77
CA THR A 331 15.04 -1.23 -8.74
C THR A 331 14.68 -1.54 -10.20
N GLU A 332 13.63 -2.33 -10.41
CA GLU A 332 13.19 -2.79 -11.72
C GLU A 332 11.87 -2.09 -12.10
N ILE A 333 11.78 -1.62 -13.34
CA ILE A 333 10.55 -1.05 -13.90
C ILE A 333 10.00 -2.05 -14.91
N PHE A 334 8.75 -2.44 -14.74
CA PHE A 334 8.03 -3.31 -15.66
C PHE A 334 7.05 -2.49 -16.47
N CYS A 335 6.99 -2.69 -17.78
CA CYS A 335 6.01 -2.07 -18.65
C CYS A 335 5.41 -3.06 -19.65
N ILE A 336 4.22 -2.72 -20.13
CA ILE A 336 3.49 -3.49 -21.14
C ILE A 336 2.88 -2.55 -22.18
N ASP A 337 2.60 -3.11 -23.35
CA ASP A 337 1.84 -2.48 -24.42
C ASP A 337 0.34 -2.57 -24.18
N PHE A 338 -0.44 -1.78 -24.93
CA PHE A 338 -1.89 -1.72 -24.79
C PHE A 338 -2.58 -3.08 -24.98
N ASP A 339 -2.16 -3.85 -25.99
CA ASP A 339 -2.75 -5.15 -26.29
C ASP A 339 -2.18 -6.28 -25.41
N PHE A 340 -1.32 -5.91 -24.46
CA PHE A 340 -0.59 -6.81 -23.57
C PHE A 340 0.04 -7.96 -24.37
N THR A 341 0.69 -7.66 -25.49
CA THR A 341 1.39 -8.63 -26.33
C THR A 341 2.82 -8.85 -25.87
N GLN A 342 3.43 -7.87 -25.19
CA GLN A 342 4.80 -7.90 -24.74
C GLN A 342 4.91 -7.37 -23.32
N THR A 343 5.84 -7.93 -22.55
CA THR A 343 6.22 -7.41 -21.23
C THR A 343 7.71 -7.16 -21.22
N MET A 344 8.11 -5.96 -20.82
CA MET A 344 9.50 -5.55 -20.75
C MET A 344 9.85 -5.19 -19.31
N MET A 345 11.10 -5.47 -18.93
CA MET A 345 11.70 -5.10 -17.66
C MET A 345 12.91 -4.21 -17.93
N TYR A 346 12.99 -3.10 -17.22
CA TYR A 346 14.12 -2.18 -17.23
C TYR A 346 14.82 -2.19 -15.87
N ASP A 347 16.13 -2.44 -15.88
CA ASP A 347 16.97 -2.33 -14.70
C ASP A 347 17.55 -0.91 -14.61
N THR A 348 17.10 -0.16 -13.60
CA THR A 348 17.51 1.23 -13.37
C THR A 348 18.99 1.38 -13.00
N VAL A 349 19.66 0.31 -12.57
CA VAL A 349 21.08 0.35 -12.19
C VAL A 349 21.97 0.17 -13.41
N SER A 350 21.58 -0.72 -14.32
CA SER A 350 22.36 -1.05 -15.52
C SER A 350 21.92 -0.31 -16.79
N ASP A 351 20.81 0.45 -16.74
CA ASP A 351 20.19 1.12 -17.88
C ASP A 351 19.96 0.15 -19.06
N CYS A 352 19.41 -1.02 -18.75
CA CYS A 352 19.23 -2.11 -19.71
C CYS A 352 17.80 -2.64 -19.70
N TRP A 353 17.31 -2.94 -20.90
CA TRP A 353 16.01 -3.56 -21.14
C TRP A 353 16.13 -5.06 -21.34
N GLN A 354 15.15 -5.79 -20.83
CA GLN A 354 14.97 -7.21 -21.03
C GLN A 354 13.51 -7.50 -21.40
N GLU A 355 13.32 -8.27 -22.47
CA GLU A 355 12.02 -8.81 -22.85
C GLU A 355 11.68 -10.05 -22.01
N LEU A 356 10.47 -10.09 -21.46
CA LEU A 356 9.93 -11.24 -20.72
C LEU A 356 9.04 -12.07 -21.65
N GLN A 357 9.23 -13.39 -21.66
CA GLN A 357 8.57 -14.29 -22.61
C GLN A 357 7.23 -14.84 -22.11
N GLY A 358 6.82 -14.46 -20.90
CA GLY A 358 5.78 -15.17 -20.16
C GLY A 358 4.33 -14.98 -20.57
N TRP A 359 4.02 -14.18 -21.59
CA TRP A 359 2.64 -14.02 -22.06
C TRP A 359 2.36 -14.80 -23.33
N THR A 360 1.43 -15.75 -23.26
CA THR A 360 0.80 -16.35 -24.43
C THR A 360 -0.63 -15.82 -24.52
N LYS A 361 -0.91 -14.99 -25.52
CA LYS A 361 -2.23 -14.36 -25.72
C LYS A 361 -3.37 -15.39 -25.54
N PRO A 362 -4.29 -15.17 -24.58
CA PRO A 362 -5.38 -16.08 -24.30
C PRO A 362 -6.48 -15.91 -25.37
N GLY A 363 -6.39 -16.68 -26.45
CA GLY A 363 -7.48 -16.85 -27.42
C GLY A 363 -8.05 -15.56 -28.03
N ASN A 364 -9.38 -15.54 -28.22
CA ASN A 364 -10.15 -14.50 -28.91
C ASN A 364 -10.57 -13.31 -28.01
N LEU A 365 -9.74 -12.97 -27.02
CA LEU A 365 -9.96 -11.85 -26.10
C LEU A 365 -9.34 -10.55 -26.65
N CYS A 366 -10.10 -9.46 -26.59
CA CYS A 366 -9.66 -8.11 -26.94
C CYS A 366 -9.73 -7.17 -25.74
N MET A 367 -8.77 -6.24 -25.65
CA MET A 367 -8.74 -5.22 -24.60
C MET A 367 -9.84 -4.20 -24.82
N LYS A 368 -10.56 -3.86 -23.74
CA LYS A 368 -11.55 -2.78 -23.74
C LYS A 368 -10.93 -1.45 -23.35
N TYR A 369 -10.07 -1.47 -22.34
CA TYR A 369 -9.36 -0.32 -21.79
C TYR A 369 -7.90 -0.69 -21.55
N SER A 370 -7.06 0.30 -21.25
CA SER A 370 -5.65 0.08 -20.96
C SER A 370 -5.49 -0.88 -19.77
N PRO A 371 -4.62 -1.89 -19.86
CA PRO A 371 -4.23 -2.70 -18.72
C PRO A 371 -3.71 -1.87 -17.55
N SER A 372 -3.91 -2.36 -16.32
CA SER A 372 -3.32 -1.72 -15.14
C SER A 372 -2.33 -2.68 -14.48
N LEU A 373 -1.05 -2.30 -14.47
CA LEU A 373 -0.03 -2.99 -13.69
C LEU A 373 -0.09 -2.58 -12.21
N PHE A 374 0.22 -3.51 -11.32
CA PHE A 374 0.41 -3.25 -9.90
C PHE A 374 1.33 -4.28 -9.25
N VAL A 375 1.95 -3.90 -8.14
CA VAL A 375 2.79 -4.79 -7.33
C VAL A 375 2.11 -5.02 -5.99
N MET A 376 1.93 -6.28 -5.63
CA MET A 376 1.32 -6.70 -4.38
C MET A 376 2.07 -7.93 -3.86
N GLU A 377 2.38 -7.96 -2.58
CA GLU A 377 3.11 -9.03 -1.90
C GLU A 377 4.45 -9.36 -2.61
N ASN A 378 5.13 -8.32 -3.11
CA ASN A 378 6.37 -8.44 -3.89
C ASN A 378 6.22 -9.33 -5.14
N GLN A 379 5.04 -9.31 -5.76
CA GLN A 379 4.77 -9.96 -7.03
C GLN A 379 4.11 -8.98 -8.00
N LEU A 380 4.52 -9.06 -9.27
CA LEU A 380 3.95 -8.28 -10.36
C LEU A 380 2.61 -8.88 -10.79
N HIS A 381 1.62 -8.02 -10.94
CA HIS A 381 0.28 -8.38 -11.37
C HIS A 381 -0.20 -7.43 -12.46
N VAL A 382 -1.17 -7.90 -13.25
CA VAL A 382 -1.87 -7.09 -14.25
C VAL A 382 -3.37 -7.32 -14.12
N LEU A 383 -4.13 -6.22 -14.13
CA LEU A 383 -5.58 -6.21 -14.26
C LEU A 383 -5.93 -5.91 -15.72
N LEU A 384 -6.71 -6.80 -16.33
CA LEU A 384 -7.15 -6.69 -17.72
C LEU A 384 -8.67 -6.54 -17.76
N GLU A 385 -9.14 -5.58 -18.57
CA GLU A 385 -10.55 -5.38 -18.88
C GLU A 385 -10.81 -5.85 -20.31
N VAL A 386 -11.40 -7.03 -20.49
CA VAL A 386 -11.43 -7.75 -21.78
C VAL A 386 -12.83 -8.11 -22.22
N TYR A 387 -13.07 -8.22 -23.52
CA TYR A 387 -14.30 -8.81 -24.06
C TYR A 387 -14.00 -9.95 -25.04
N ASP A 388 -14.95 -10.88 -25.14
CA ASP A 388 -14.87 -12.02 -26.04
C ASP A 388 -15.44 -11.63 -27.42
N THR A 389 -14.59 -11.66 -28.44
CA THR A 389 -14.98 -11.27 -29.81
C THR A 389 -15.97 -12.25 -30.44
N ASP A 390 -15.95 -13.53 -30.07
CA ASP A 390 -16.90 -14.51 -30.59
C ASP A 390 -18.32 -14.25 -30.08
N ARG A 391 -18.45 -13.74 -28.85
CA ARG A 391 -19.75 -13.41 -28.23
C ARG A 391 -20.35 -12.11 -28.73
N GLN A 392 -19.55 -11.17 -29.22
CA GLN A 392 -20.06 -9.92 -29.79
C GLN A 392 -20.87 -10.14 -31.08
N SER A 393 -20.57 -11.19 -31.84
CA SER A 393 -21.32 -11.56 -33.05
C SER A 393 -22.80 -11.91 -32.77
N GLN A 394 -23.18 -12.11 -31.50
CA GLN A 394 -24.55 -12.43 -31.07
C GLN A 394 -25.31 -11.26 -30.40
N GLY A 395 -24.78 -10.02 -30.46
CA GLY A 395 -25.62 -8.82 -30.29
C GLY A 395 -25.73 -8.21 -28.89
N SER A 396 -24.77 -8.37 -27.99
CA SER A 396 -24.69 -7.60 -26.73
C SER A 396 -23.37 -6.83 -26.64
N SER A 397 -23.44 -5.50 -26.56
CA SER A 397 -22.29 -4.59 -26.46
C SER A 397 -21.73 -4.46 -25.03
N THR A 398 -22.21 -5.28 -24.08
CA THR A 398 -22.02 -5.11 -22.64
C THR A 398 -21.26 -6.25 -21.94
N ASP A 399 -20.90 -7.32 -22.65
CA ASP A 399 -20.19 -8.47 -22.07
C ASP A 399 -18.67 -8.35 -22.14
N TRP A 400 -18.12 -7.54 -21.24
CA TRP A 400 -16.70 -7.54 -20.90
C TRP A 400 -16.50 -8.05 -19.46
N THR A 401 -15.30 -8.53 -19.17
CA THR A 401 -14.90 -9.23 -17.94
C THR A 401 -13.53 -8.73 -17.46
N HIS A 402 -13.29 -8.86 -16.17
CA HIS A 402 -11.98 -8.58 -15.59
C HIS A 402 -11.18 -9.88 -15.44
N LEU A 403 -9.92 -9.85 -15.84
CA LEU A 403 -8.95 -10.93 -15.59
C LEU A 403 -7.79 -10.37 -14.80
N ILE A 404 -7.24 -11.15 -13.87
CA ILE A 404 -6.04 -10.79 -13.13
C ILE A 404 -5.01 -11.87 -13.32
N TYR A 405 -3.86 -11.49 -13.84
CA TYR A 405 -2.72 -12.37 -13.94
C TYR A 405 -1.63 -11.96 -12.94
N VAL A 406 -0.90 -12.94 -12.44
CA VAL A 406 0.30 -12.76 -11.65
C VAL A 406 1.50 -13.30 -12.44
N TYR A 407 2.59 -12.54 -12.47
CA TYR A 407 3.81 -12.96 -13.14
C TYR A 407 4.62 -13.87 -12.21
N ASP A 408 4.87 -15.11 -12.65
CA ASP A 408 5.82 -16.02 -12.03
C ASP A 408 7.20 -15.81 -12.65
N ARG A 409 8.05 -15.09 -11.93
CA ARG A 409 9.43 -14.79 -12.33
C ARG A 409 10.30 -16.05 -12.51
N SER A 410 10.02 -17.13 -11.77
CA SER A 410 10.81 -18.37 -11.87
C SER A 410 10.49 -19.17 -13.13
N ALA A 411 9.25 -19.07 -13.60
CA ALA A 411 8.77 -19.74 -14.80
C ALA A 411 8.81 -18.83 -16.05
N ASP A 412 9.09 -17.53 -15.88
CA ASP A 412 8.86 -16.48 -16.88
C ASP A 412 7.48 -16.69 -17.52
N ALA A 413 6.43 -16.62 -16.70
CA ALA A 413 5.08 -16.95 -17.13
C ALA A 413 4.02 -16.15 -16.36
N TRP A 414 3.04 -15.61 -17.07
CA TRP A 414 1.84 -15.04 -16.48
C TRP A 414 0.82 -16.13 -16.15
N ARG A 415 0.31 -16.13 -14.91
CA ARG A 415 -0.66 -17.10 -14.42
C ARG A 415 -1.97 -16.41 -14.07
N ASP A 416 -3.07 -16.92 -14.63
CA ASP A 416 -4.41 -16.47 -14.28
C ASP A 416 -4.71 -16.81 -12.82
N LEU A 417 -5.00 -15.79 -12.00
CA LEU A 417 -5.43 -15.98 -10.61
C LEU A 417 -6.82 -16.58 -10.49
N LYS A 418 -7.60 -16.61 -11.58
CA LYS A 418 -9.00 -17.05 -11.62
C LYS A 418 -9.85 -16.37 -10.54
N ALA A 419 -9.50 -15.12 -10.23
CA ALA A 419 -10.18 -14.33 -9.22
C ALA A 419 -11.65 -14.17 -9.62
N THR A 420 -12.57 -14.45 -8.70
CA THR A 420 -14.00 -14.31 -8.97
C THR A 420 -14.40 -12.85 -8.77
N LEU A 421 -14.36 -12.07 -9.85
CA LEU A 421 -14.63 -10.64 -9.85
C LEU A 421 -16.09 -10.35 -10.25
N ARG A 422 -17.02 -10.57 -9.31
CA ARG A 422 -18.43 -10.17 -9.51
C ARG A 422 -18.57 -8.66 -9.33
N ASP A 423 -19.35 -8.02 -10.20
CA ASP A 423 -19.72 -6.59 -10.15
C ASP A 423 -18.58 -5.55 -10.30
N ILE A 424 -17.34 -5.98 -10.60
CA ILE A 424 -16.22 -5.04 -10.81
C ILE A 424 -16.36 -4.21 -12.09
N LYS A 425 -17.30 -4.55 -12.98
CA LYS A 425 -17.60 -3.85 -14.26
C LYS A 425 -17.87 -2.34 -14.13
N LYS A 426 -17.96 -1.79 -12.92
CA LYS A 426 -18.12 -0.36 -12.69
C LYS A 426 -16.85 0.32 -12.20
N TYR A 427 -15.83 -0.40 -11.77
CA TYR A 427 -14.59 0.18 -11.26
C TYR A 427 -13.49 0.11 -12.31
N SER A 428 -12.62 1.10 -12.26
CA SER A 428 -11.42 1.15 -13.08
C SER A 428 -10.28 1.73 -12.25
N ALA A 429 -9.06 1.44 -12.66
CA ALA A 429 -7.88 2.15 -12.20
C ALA A 429 -7.36 2.95 -13.41
N TYR A 430 -7.77 4.21 -13.56
CA TYR A 430 -7.07 5.06 -14.54
C TYR A 430 -5.80 5.65 -13.92
N GLY A 431 -4.81 5.82 -14.77
CA GLY A 431 -3.46 6.24 -14.41
C GLY A 431 -2.44 5.25 -14.96
N SER A 432 -1.16 5.54 -14.76
CA SER A 432 -0.07 4.70 -15.24
C SER A 432 0.06 3.35 -14.52
N CYS A 433 -0.54 3.18 -13.34
CA CYS A 433 -0.61 1.92 -12.58
C CYS A 433 -1.77 1.94 -11.57
N ALA A 434 -2.15 0.77 -11.04
CA ALA A 434 -3.15 0.69 -9.98
C ALA A 434 -2.48 0.79 -8.59
N PRO A 435 -2.82 1.81 -7.78
CA PRO A 435 -2.18 2.02 -6.48
C PRO A 435 -2.54 0.92 -5.48
N VAL A 436 -1.55 0.49 -4.70
CA VAL A 436 -1.69 -0.52 -3.66
C VAL A 436 -1.33 0.09 -2.31
N ALA A 437 -2.22 -0.03 -1.33
CA ALA A 437 -1.98 0.42 0.04
C ALA A 437 -2.28 -0.69 1.04
N ARG A 438 -1.65 -0.63 2.21
CA ARG A 438 -1.95 -1.49 3.34
C ARG A 438 -3.13 -0.92 4.12
N MET A 439 -4.21 -1.67 4.16
CA MET A 439 -5.47 -1.26 4.79
C MET A 439 -5.76 -2.12 6.02
N TYR A 440 -6.19 -1.49 7.12
CA TYR A 440 -6.81 -2.22 8.22
C TYR A 440 -8.29 -2.43 7.91
N LEU A 441 -8.62 -3.64 7.45
CA LEU A 441 -9.96 -3.93 6.93
C LEU A 441 -11.11 -3.56 7.88
N PRO A 442 -11.00 -3.71 9.22
CA PRO A 442 -12.06 -3.27 10.14
C PRO A 442 -12.37 -1.76 10.11
N TYR A 443 -11.47 -0.91 9.61
CA TYR A 443 -11.76 0.52 9.44
C TYR A 443 -12.54 0.83 8.17
N LEU A 444 -12.56 -0.08 7.19
CA LEU A 444 -13.33 0.09 5.97
C LEU A 444 -14.82 -0.08 6.31
N LYS A 445 -15.54 1.05 6.37
CA LYS A 445 -17.00 1.05 6.57
C LYS A 445 -17.65 0.46 5.32
N THR A 446 -18.14 -0.77 5.42
CA THR A 446 -18.97 -1.37 4.38
C THR A 446 -20.37 -0.77 4.46
N THR A 447 -20.96 -0.40 3.33
CA THR A 447 -22.41 -0.21 3.29
C THR A 447 -23.08 -1.51 3.72
N GLU A 448 -24.03 -1.42 4.66
CA GLU A 448 -24.77 -2.53 5.29
C GLU A 448 -25.57 -3.43 4.30
N ASN A 449 -25.34 -3.35 3.00
CA ASN A 449 -26.03 -4.14 1.98
C ASN A 449 -25.12 -5.03 1.10
N THR A 450 -23.88 -5.30 1.51
CA THR A 450 -23.10 -6.38 0.89
C THR A 450 -22.54 -7.32 1.95
N LEU A 451 -23.44 -8.07 2.59
CA LEU A 451 -23.12 -9.38 3.16
C LEU A 451 -22.68 -10.30 2.02
N LEU A 452 -21.42 -10.20 1.58
CA LEU A 452 -20.75 -11.33 0.96
C LEU A 452 -20.21 -12.19 2.10
N LEU A 453 -21.04 -13.18 2.45
CA LEU A 453 -20.73 -14.31 3.30
C LEU A 453 -19.31 -14.82 3.02
N CYS A 454 -18.38 -14.54 3.93
CA CYS A 454 -17.18 -15.36 4.09
C CYS A 454 -17.62 -16.69 4.72
N HIS A 455 -17.91 -17.69 3.88
CA HIS A 455 -17.74 -19.11 4.20
C HIS A 455 -16.52 -19.56 3.37
N CYS A 456 -15.48 -20.22 3.88
CA CYS A 456 -15.32 -21.03 5.09
C CYS A 456 -14.09 -20.62 5.91
#